data_AF-A0A4P5TEJ3-F1
#
_entry.id   AF-A0A4P5TEJ3-F1
#
_cell.length_a   1.000
_cell.length_b   1.000
_cell.length_c   1.000
_cell.angle_alpha   90.00
_cell.angle_beta   90.00
_cell.angle_gamma   90.00
#
_symmetry.space_group_name_H-M   'P 1'
#
loop_
_entity.id
_entity.type
_entity.pdbx_description
1 polymer ?
#
loop_
_entity_poly.entity_id
_entity_poly.type
_entity_poly.pdbx_seq_one_letter_code
_entity_poly.pdbx_strand_id
1 'polypeptide(L)'
;MSIKWRKSAQSSLKPRKKIAQSVFANCKKRLTDSQWRQILINARNAANAGLTEFMLIRFPSQLCRDGGRAINAPDPNWPETMRGESADVFQRWRNELHPQGFKIAAQIINFPDGMAGDAALFLIWGGTLN
;
A
#
# COMPACT_ATOMS: atom_id res chain seq x y z
N MET A 1 -2.23 -45.11 34.85
CA MET A 1 -2.54 -44.40 33.59
C MET A 1 -3.12 -43.03 33.92
N SER A 2 -2.34 -41.96 33.76
CA SER A 2 -2.86 -40.58 33.81
C SER A 2 -2.06 -39.72 32.83
N ILE A 3 -2.72 -39.29 31.77
CA ILE A 3 -2.14 -38.40 30.76
C ILE A 3 -2.19 -36.97 31.32
N LYS A 4 -1.05 -36.45 31.77
CA LYS A 4 -0.87 -35.02 32.06
C LYS A 4 -0.62 -34.30 30.73
N TRP A 5 -1.63 -33.59 30.24
CA TRP A 5 -1.43 -32.62 29.16
C TRP A 5 -0.56 -31.46 29.67
N ARG A 6 0.67 -31.36 29.18
CA ARG A 6 1.57 -30.21 29.45
C ARG A 6 1.09 -28.99 28.66
N LYS A 7 1.05 -27.86 29.35
CA LYS A 7 0.70 -26.53 28.86
C LYS A 7 1.42 -26.20 27.55
N SER A 8 0.69 -26.17 26.44
CA SER A 8 1.16 -25.52 25.20
C SER A 8 0.68 -24.07 25.23
N ALA A 9 1.46 -23.21 25.90
CA ALA A 9 1.25 -21.77 25.91
C ALA A 9 2.57 -21.07 26.24
N GLN A 10 3.50 -21.08 25.29
CA GLN A 10 4.68 -20.22 25.29
C GLN A 10 4.72 -19.56 23.90
N SER A 11 4.16 -18.35 23.77
CA SER A 11 4.78 -17.06 24.12
C SER A 11 5.48 -16.45 22.91
N SER A 12 4.71 -15.77 22.05
CA SER A 12 5.22 -14.79 21.08
C SER A 12 4.35 -13.52 21.04
N LEU A 13 3.78 -13.09 22.17
CA LEU A 13 3.00 -11.84 22.27
C LEU A 13 3.86 -10.56 22.37
N LYS A 14 5.01 -10.48 21.68
CA LYS A 14 5.88 -9.29 21.71
C LYS A 14 6.44 -8.85 20.34
N PRO A 15 5.56 -8.47 19.38
CA PRO A 15 5.90 -7.32 18.51
C PRO A 15 4.79 -6.27 18.29
N ARG A 16 3.56 -6.45 18.81
CA ARG A 16 2.41 -5.59 18.44
C ARG A 16 2.57 -4.10 18.82
N LYS A 17 3.20 -3.78 19.95
CA LYS A 17 3.31 -2.38 20.42
C LYS A 17 4.24 -1.50 19.57
N LYS A 18 5.35 -2.05 19.04
CA LYS A 18 6.30 -1.29 18.22
C LYS A 18 5.74 -0.99 16.81
N ILE A 19 5.04 -1.96 16.22
CA ILE A 19 4.44 -1.83 14.89
C ILE A 19 3.33 -0.78 14.90
N ALA A 20 2.45 -0.78 15.90
CA ALA A 20 1.39 0.22 15.99
C ALA A 20 1.97 1.65 16.05
N GLN A 21 3.00 1.88 16.87
CA GLN A 21 3.64 3.18 17.00
C GLN A 21 4.34 3.65 15.71
N SER A 22 5.02 2.75 14.99
CA SER A 22 5.65 3.10 13.71
C SER A 22 4.62 3.38 12.61
N VAL A 23 3.51 2.65 12.59
CA VAL A 23 2.38 2.91 11.67
C VAL A 23 1.75 4.28 11.97
N PHE A 24 1.49 4.62 13.23
CA PHE A 24 0.96 5.94 13.58
C PHE A 24 1.94 7.08 13.26
N ALA A 25 3.25 6.89 13.41
CA ALA A 25 4.23 7.90 12.99
C ALA A 25 4.16 8.12 11.47
N ASN A 26 4.00 7.04 10.70
CA ASN A 26 3.94 7.08 9.24
C ASN A 26 2.65 7.71 8.69
N CYS A 27 1.54 7.74 9.46
CA CYS A 27 0.31 8.39 9.00
C CYS A 27 0.42 9.91 8.86
N LYS A 28 1.42 10.52 9.54
CA LYS A 28 1.72 11.96 9.43
C LYS A 28 2.70 12.28 8.30
N LYS A 29 3.39 11.28 7.76
CA LYS A 29 4.33 11.47 6.65
C LYS A 29 3.56 11.98 5.44
N ARG A 30 4.04 13.05 4.82
CA ARG A 30 3.46 13.68 3.64
C ARG A 30 4.41 13.53 2.47
N LEU A 31 3.85 13.43 1.28
CA LEU A 31 4.63 13.41 0.04
C LEU A 31 5.16 14.81 -0.25
N THR A 32 6.46 14.95 -0.46
CA THR A 32 7.07 16.20 -0.93
C THR A 32 7.11 16.27 -2.44
N ASP A 33 7.22 17.47 -2.99
CA ASP A 33 7.37 17.67 -4.44
C ASP A 33 8.63 17.00 -5.01
N SER A 34 9.73 16.95 -4.24
CA SER A 34 10.96 16.29 -4.68
C SER A 34 10.78 14.77 -4.76
N GLN A 35 10.10 14.17 -3.79
CA GLN A 35 9.75 12.75 -3.82
C GLN A 35 8.85 12.45 -5.01
N TRP A 36 7.82 13.26 -5.24
CA TRP A 36 6.92 13.08 -6.38
C TRP A 36 7.66 13.17 -7.72
N ARG A 37 8.51 14.19 -7.92
CA ARG A 37 9.34 14.30 -9.13
C ARG A 37 10.22 13.07 -9.32
N GLN A 38 10.84 12.57 -8.25
CA GLN A 38 11.68 11.38 -8.34
C GLN A 38 10.88 10.13 -8.74
N ILE A 39 9.67 9.96 -8.20
CA ILE A 39 8.76 8.88 -8.57
C ILE A 39 8.43 8.95 -10.07
N LEU A 40 8.13 10.13 -10.61
CA LEU A 40 7.83 10.31 -12.03
C LEU A 40 9.03 10.05 -12.94
N ILE A 41 10.24 10.46 -12.54
CA ILE A 41 11.47 10.12 -13.26
C ILE A 41 11.64 8.60 -13.34
N ASN A 42 11.42 7.89 -12.24
CA ASN A 42 11.53 6.43 -12.21
C ASN A 42 10.46 5.75 -13.05
N ALA A 43 9.21 6.23 -13.00
CA ALA A 43 8.13 5.73 -13.85
C ALA A 43 8.43 5.94 -15.34
N ARG A 44 9.00 7.09 -15.72
CA ARG A 44 9.44 7.35 -17.09
C ARG A 44 10.57 6.39 -17.53
N ASN A 45 11.52 6.12 -16.65
CA ASN A 45 12.59 5.15 -16.93
C ASN A 45 12.02 3.74 -17.13
N ALA A 46 11.02 3.33 -16.34
CA ALA A 46 10.31 2.07 -16.52
C ALA A 46 9.60 2.01 -17.88
N ALA A 47 8.92 3.09 -18.29
CA ALA A 47 8.29 3.17 -19.61
C ALA A 47 9.31 3.06 -20.75
N ASN A 48 10.47 3.74 -20.64
CA ASN A 48 11.56 3.62 -21.61
C ASN A 48 12.14 2.22 -21.70
N ALA A 49 12.03 1.42 -20.64
CA ALA A 49 12.42 0.01 -20.60
C ALA A 49 11.34 -0.95 -21.12
N GLY A 50 10.22 -0.42 -21.66
CA GLY A 50 9.13 -1.21 -22.24
C GLY A 50 8.11 -1.74 -21.23
N LEU A 51 8.17 -1.31 -19.97
CA LEU A 51 7.15 -1.66 -18.99
C LEU A 51 5.86 -0.87 -19.23
N THR A 52 4.73 -1.43 -18.82
CA THR A 52 3.39 -0.84 -18.96
C THR A 52 2.81 -0.30 -17.65
N GLU A 53 3.51 -0.54 -16.54
CA GLU A 53 3.13 -0.10 -15.20
C GLU A 53 4.37 0.16 -14.33
N PHE A 54 4.17 0.88 -13.22
CA PHE A 54 5.20 1.14 -12.22
C PHE A 54 4.60 1.33 -10.82
N MET A 55 5.24 0.74 -9.80
CA MET A 55 4.86 0.90 -8.40
C MET A 55 5.25 2.28 -7.87
N LEU A 56 4.28 3.16 -7.66
CA LEU A 56 4.47 4.52 -7.15
C LEU A 56 4.93 4.53 -5.69
N ILE A 57 4.28 3.71 -4.86
CA ILE A 57 4.55 3.64 -3.43
C ILE A 57 4.16 2.26 -2.89
N ARG A 58 4.92 1.79 -1.89
CA ARG A 58 4.58 0.68 -1.00
C ARG A 58 4.38 1.22 0.41
N PHE A 59 3.34 0.78 1.11
CA PHE A 59 3.03 1.24 2.45
C PHE A 59 2.29 0.16 3.27
N PRO A 60 2.36 0.19 4.62
CA PRO A 60 1.59 -0.73 5.44
C PRO A 60 0.09 -0.51 5.26
N SER A 61 -0.67 -1.55 4.93
CA SER A 61 -2.13 -1.47 4.75
C SER A 61 -2.85 -0.98 6.01
N GLN A 62 -2.25 -1.14 7.19
CA GLN A 62 -2.73 -0.63 8.47
C GLN A 62 -2.78 0.91 8.54
N LEU A 63 -2.17 1.62 7.58
CA LEU A 63 -2.35 3.07 7.44
C LEU A 63 -3.74 3.44 6.90
N CYS A 64 -4.38 2.54 6.15
CA CYS A 64 -5.75 2.73 5.71
C CYS A 64 -6.72 2.71 6.90
N ARG A 65 -7.79 3.50 6.84
CA ARG A 65 -8.84 3.59 7.89
C ARG A 65 -9.45 2.24 8.24
N ASP A 66 -9.52 1.36 7.24
CA ASP A 66 -10.11 0.03 7.31
C ASP A 66 -9.06 -1.10 7.31
N GLY A 67 -7.79 -0.76 7.53
CA GLY A 67 -6.68 -1.72 7.55
C GLY A 67 -6.42 -2.42 6.20
N GLY A 68 -6.83 -1.83 5.08
CA GLY A 68 -6.61 -2.37 3.74
C GLY A 68 -7.71 -3.30 3.23
N ARG A 69 -8.83 -3.42 3.97
CA ARG A 69 -9.98 -4.23 3.55
C ARG A 69 -10.50 -3.84 2.16
N ALA A 70 -10.68 -2.55 1.89
CA ALA A 70 -11.17 -2.05 0.61
C ALA A 70 -10.21 -2.38 -0.54
N ILE A 71 -8.90 -2.32 -0.31
CA ILE A 71 -7.89 -2.71 -1.32
C ILE A 71 -7.93 -4.24 -1.56
N ASN A 72 -8.09 -5.04 -0.50
CA ASN A 72 -8.14 -6.50 -0.61
C ASN A 72 -9.44 -7.02 -1.26
N ALA A 73 -10.55 -6.30 -1.08
CA ALA A 73 -11.87 -6.61 -1.64
C ALA A 73 -12.18 -5.85 -2.94
N PRO A 74 -11.14 -5.42 -3.67
CA PRO A 74 -11.12 -4.29 -4.63
C PRO A 74 -12.35 -3.35 -4.64
N ASP A 75 -12.73 -2.83 -3.48
CA ASP A 75 -13.86 -1.90 -3.33
C ASP A 75 -13.53 -0.56 -3.99
N PRO A 76 -14.33 -0.03 -4.93
CA PRO A 76 -14.03 1.21 -5.65
C PRO A 76 -13.82 2.43 -4.73
N ASN A 77 -14.29 2.39 -3.48
CA ASN A 77 -14.08 3.43 -2.48
C ASN A 77 -12.76 3.29 -1.71
N TRP A 78 -11.89 2.34 -2.09
CA TRP A 78 -10.53 2.20 -1.52
C TRP A 78 -9.74 3.52 -1.44
N PRO A 79 -9.91 4.51 -2.35
CA PRO A 79 -9.20 5.77 -2.22
C PRO A 79 -9.52 6.55 -0.95
N GLU A 80 -10.75 6.44 -0.45
CA GLU A 80 -11.19 7.15 0.74
C GLU A 80 -10.57 6.61 2.02
N THR A 81 -10.07 5.37 2.00
CA THR A 81 -9.50 4.76 3.21
C THR A 81 -8.06 5.18 3.44
N MET A 82 -7.36 5.70 2.43
CA MET A 82 -5.95 6.07 2.53
C MET A 82 -5.68 7.27 3.44
N ARG A 83 -4.46 7.32 3.99
CA ARG A 83 -3.95 8.40 4.85
C ARG A 83 -2.47 8.69 4.55
N GLY A 84 -2.02 9.88 4.94
CA GLY A 84 -0.62 10.30 4.79
C GLY A 84 -0.14 10.27 3.34
N GLU A 85 1.11 9.88 3.13
CA GLU A 85 1.81 9.86 1.84
C GLU A 85 1.05 9.07 0.75
N SER A 86 0.38 7.96 1.10
CA SER A 86 -0.42 7.18 0.13
C SER A 86 -1.61 7.97 -0.43
N ALA A 87 -2.29 8.75 0.42
CA ALA A 87 -3.38 9.62 0.00
C ALA A 87 -2.86 10.79 -0.85
N ASP A 88 -1.68 11.33 -0.53
CA ASP A 88 -1.04 12.38 -1.33
C ASP A 88 -0.69 11.89 -2.72
N VAL A 89 -0.11 10.69 -2.85
CA VAL A 89 0.20 10.05 -4.14
C VAL A 89 -1.07 9.88 -4.98
N PHE A 90 -2.16 9.38 -4.37
CA PHE A 90 -3.44 9.26 -5.07
C PHE A 90 -3.98 10.61 -5.54
N GLN A 91 -3.92 11.65 -4.70
CA GLN A 91 -4.37 13.00 -5.08
C GLN A 91 -3.53 13.59 -6.21
N ARG A 92 -2.21 13.46 -6.15
CA ARG A 92 -1.30 13.93 -7.23
C ARG A 92 -1.57 13.18 -8.53
N TRP A 93 -1.72 11.86 -8.49
CA TRP A 93 -2.14 11.09 -9.67
C TRP A 93 -3.47 11.60 -10.23
N ARG A 94 -4.50 11.75 -9.38
CA ARG A 94 -5.84 12.17 -9.81
C ARG A 94 -5.83 13.54 -10.48
N ASN A 95 -5.02 14.46 -9.97
CA ASN A 95 -4.97 15.83 -10.46
C ASN A 95 -4.04 15.99 -11.67
N GLU A 96 -2.93 15.26 -11.73
CA GLU A 96 -1.88 15.48 -12.72
C GLU A 96 -1.85 14.43 -13.83
N LEU A 97 -2.05 13.15 -13.48
CA LEU A 97 -1.81 12.03 -14.40
C LEU A 97 -3.12 11.46 -14.97
N HIS A 98 -4.18 11.38 -14.16
CA HIS A 98 -5.48 10.89 -14.62
C HIS A 98 -6.02 11.69 -15.83
N PRO A 99 -5.95 13.03 -15.88
CA PRO A 99 -6.38 13.79 -17.06
C PRO A 99 -5.58 13.49 -18.33
N GLN A 100 -4.38 12.92 -18.19
CA GLN A 100 -3.52 12.51 -19.30
C GLN A 100 -3.75 11.03 -19.72
N GLY A 101 -4.73 10.35 -19.12
CA GLY A 101 -5.09 8.97 -19.46
C GLY A 101 -4.35 7.89 -18.68
N PHE A 102 -3.50 8.24 -17.72
CA PHE A 102 -2.87 7.25 -16.84
C PHE A 102 -3.89 6.68 -15.85
N LYS A 103 -3.86 5.37 -15.64
CA LYS A 103 -4.70 4.66 -14.66
C LYS A 103 -3.92 4.43 -13.36
N ILE A 104 -4.64 4.19 -12.26
CA ILE A 104 -4.05 3.77 -10.99
C ILE A 104 -4.78 2.53 -10.46
N ALA A 105 -4.02 1.62 -9.85
CA ALA A 105 -4.56 0.48 -9.11
C ALA A 105 -3.92 0.41 -7.73
N ALA A 106 -4.64 -0.19 -6.78
CA ALA A 106 -4.12 -0.56 -5.47
C ALA A 106 -4.16 -2.07 -5.29
N GLN A 107 -3.14 -2.64 -4.66
CA GLN A 107 -3.08 -4.08 -4.37
C GLN A 107 -2.47 -4.33 -3.00
N ILE A 108 -2.92 -5.38 -2.30
CA ILE A 108 -2.18 -5.97 -1.19
C ILE A 108 -1.08 -6.84 -1.80
N ILE A 109 0.18 -6.55 -1.48
CA ILE A 109 1.34 -7.19 -2.11
C ILE A 109 2.03 -8.21 -1.21
N ASN A 110 1.60 -8.34 0.05
CA ASN A 110 2.02 -9.44 0.91
C ASN A 110 0.96 -9.76 1.99
N PHE A 111 1.01 -11.00 2.49
CA PHE A 111 0.05 -11.55 3.45
C PHE A 111 0.74 -12.24 4.65
N PRO A 112 1.48 -11.50 5.50
CA PRO A 112 2.10 -12.09 6.69
C PRO A 112 1.03 -12.71 7.60
N ASP A 113 1.26 -13.97 8.00
CA ASP A 113 0.31 -14.76 8.82
C ASP A 113 -1.11 -14.82 8.25
N GLY A 114 -1.26 -14.73 6.92
CA GLY A 114 -2.56 -14.74 6.24
C GLY A 114 -3.35 -13.43 6.33
N MET A 115 -2.76 -12.37 6.88
CA MET A 115 -3.40 -11.05 7.04
C MET A 115 -2.82 -10.05 6.03
N ALA A 116 -3.61 -9.07 5.59
CA ALA A 116 -3.12 -8.00 4.71
C ALA A 116 -1.94 -7.26 5.37
N GLY A 117 -0.77 -7.30 4.73
CA GLY A 117 0.43 -6.64 5.21
C GLY A 117 0.63 -5.30 4.52
N ASP A 118 1.47 -5.24 3.50
CA ASP A 118 1.72 -4.03 2.72
C ASP A 118 0.77 -3.94 1.53
N ALA A 119 0.34 -2.71 1.25
CA ALA A 119 -0.33 -2.31 0.05
C ALA A 119 0.63 -1.53 -0.88
N ALA A 120 0.30 -1.47 -2.16
CA ALA A 120 1.02 -0.64 -3.13
C ALA A 120 0.07 0.04 -4.10
N LEU A 121 0.45 1.24 -4.56
CA LEU A 121 -0.19 1.93 -5.68
C LEU A 121 0.63 1.76 -6.94
N PHE A 122 -0.03 1.40 -8.03
CA PHE A 122 0.58 1.19 -9.35
C PHE A 122 0.04 2.21 -10.35
N LEU A 123 0.94 2.92 -11.01
CA LEU A 123 0.64 3.74 -12.19
C LEU A 123 0.64 2.85 -13.43
N ILE A 124 -0.39 2.94 -14.26
CA ILE A 124 -0.59 2.08 -15.44
C ILE A 124 -0.77 2.94 -16.69
N TRP A 125 -0.04 2.63 -17.76
CA TRP A 125 -0.11 3.33 -19.06
C TRP A 125 -0.22 2.39 -20.27
N GLY A 126 -0.10 1.08 -20.09
CA GLY A 126 -0.38 0.09 -21.13
C GLY A 126 -1.57 -0.80 -20.74
N GLY A 127 -2.45 -1.08 -21.71
CA GLY A 127 -3.58 -2.00 -21.56
C GLY A 127 -4.97 -1.33 -21.57
N THR A 128 -5.82 -1.81 -22.47
CA THR A 128 -7.27 -1.77 -22.28
C THR A 128 -7.57 -2.58 -21.02
N LEU A 129 -8.30 -2.01 -20.06
CA LEU A 129 -8.89 -2.85 -19.02
C LEU A 129 -10.00 -3.61 -19.76
N ASN A 130 -9.74 -4.87 -20.09
CA ASN A 130 -10.76 -5.77 -20.61
C ASN A 130 -11.68 -6.20 -19.46
#